data_AF-A0A8T0RX12-F1
#
_entry.id   AF-A0A8T0RX12-F1
#
_cell.length_a   1.000
_cell.length_b   1.000
_cell.length_c   1.000
_cell.angle_alpha   90.00
_cell.angle_beta   90.00
_cell.angle_gamma   90.00
#
_symmetry.space_group_name_H-M   'P 1'
#
loop_
_entity.id
_entity.type
_entity.pdbx_description
1 polymer ?
#
loop_
_entity_poly.entity_id
_entity_poly.type
_entity_poly.pdbx_seq_one_letter_code
_entity_poly.pdbx_strand_id
1 'polypeptide(L)'
;MCSSTSRSLSTLYRTGEISRFASPGVELMRSMFSTVAADSVKDTGRGGPMVEYERRIASGELVDGDSFQLNTIQQLQRLYEELIENEEDCQLDRYKSSEKSGRSRWLWSRLITQPSNYAPVKGLYLYGGVGTGKTMLMDLFYEQMPSNWRKKRIHFHDFMLNVHSHLQMHKGVSDPLDIVAAEISDEAIILCLDEFMVTDVADAMILYRLFRQLFIKGIILVSTSNRTPDKLYEGGLQRDLFLPFIDTLKERCIVHPIGSAVDYRQLGSAEQGFYFVGKHYSTLLKQKLQSLSGDEEPRPQTVEVIMGRKLQVPLGANGCAYFPFEDLCDRPLGAADYFGLFKKFHTLALDGVPKFGSSNRTAAYRFVTLVDKSDDPDLCVDNELGFAKDRTISRLTEINCREYLEDFEAILRQHQQQP
;
A
#
# COMPACT_ATOMS: atom_id res chain seq x y z
N MET A 1 15.19 48.57 -19.59
CA MET A 1 16.54 47.97 -19.52
C MET A 1 16.65 47.25 -18.19
N CYS A 2 16.79 45.92 -18.27
CA CYS A 2 16.88 44.97 -17.15
C CYS A 2 18.35 44.71 -16.78
N SER A 3 18.61 44.35 -15.52
CA SER A 3 19.68 43.44 -15.04
C SER A 3 19.75 43.57 -13.50
N SER A 4 19.32 42.58 -12.71
CA SER A 4 19.94 41.28 -12.36
C SER A 4 20.78 41.35 -11.09
N THR A 5 20.38 40.61 -10.05
CA THR A 5 21.22 39.60 -9.37
C THR A 5 20.44 38.93 -8.23
N SER A 6 19.96 37.72 -8.51
CA SER A 6 19.59 36.73 -7.49
C SER A 6 20.87 36.07 -6.96
N ARG A 7 21.04 36.00 -5.64
CA ARG A 7 22.05 35.15 -4.99
C ARG A 7 21.36 33.92 -4.42
N SER A 8 21.77 32.78 -4.97
CA SER A 8 21.42 31.41 -4.57
C SER A 8 21.87 31.12 -3.14
N LEU A 9 20.97 30.55 -2.33
CA LEU A 9 21.21 30.00 -0.99
C LEU A 9 21.47 28.49 -1.10
N SER A 10 22.61 28.10 -1.66
CA SER A 10 23.05 26.70 -1.73
C SER A 10 24.51 26.57 -1.32
N THR A 11 24.85 26.80 -0.05
CA THR A 11 26.23 26.52 0.43
C THR A 11 26.41 26.27 1.93
N LEU A 12 25.41 25.79 2.66
CA LEU A 12 25.63 25.39 4.06
C LEU A 12 24.80 24.16 4.36
N TYR A 13 25.41 22.98 4.27
CA TYR A 13 25.24 21.78 5.12
C TYR A 13 26.06 20.66 4.49
N ARG A 14 27.38 20.77 4.62
CA ARG A 14 28.33 19.69 4.35
C ARG A 14 29.30 19.66 5.51
N THR A 15 29.00 18.89 6.54
CA THR A 15 29.98 18.42 7.53
C THR A 15 29.34 17.39 8.46
N GLY A 16 29.93 16.19 8.48
CA GLY A 16 29.88 15.25 9.61
C GLY A 16 28.76 14.20 9.57
N GLU A 17 29.17 12.94 9.38
CA GLU A 17 28.46 11.73 9.82
C GLU A 17 27.32 11.15 8.95
N ILE A 18 27.56 10.93 7.64
CA ILE A 18 26.91 9.83 6.90
C ILE A 18 27.97 9.14 6.06
N SER A 19 28.78 8.30 6.69
CA SER A 19 29.86 7.55 6.05
C SER A 19 30.03 6.19 6.73
N ARG A 20 28.93 5.45 6.91
CA ARG A 20 28.98 4.01 7.20
C ARG A 20 27.78 3.37 6.51
N PHE A 21 28.00 2.22 5.88
CA PHE A 21 27.05 1.43 5.08
C PHE A 21 27.01 1.69 3.56
N ALA A 22 28.16 1.95 2.94
CA ALA A 22 28.35 1.55 1.54
C ALA A 22 29.17 0.25 1.53
N SER A 23 28.55 -0.86 1.13
CA SER A 23 29.30 -2.09 0.81
C SER A 23 30.06 -1.85 -0.50
N PRO A 24 31.33 -2.29 -0.64
CA PRO A 24 32.10 -2.12 -1.88
C PRO A 24 31.38 -2.66 -3.13
N GLY A 25 30.50 -3.65 -2.98
CA GLY A 25 29.67 -4.17 -4.07
C GLY A 25 28.57 -3.21 -4.53
N VAL A 26 28.05 -2.37 -3.63
CA VAL A 26 27.02 -1.35 -3.93
C VAL A 26 27.67 -0.18 -4.69
N GLU A 27 28.88 0.24 -4.29
CA GLU A 27 29.64 1.28 -5.00
C GLU A 27 30.06 0.83 -6.41
N LEU A 28 30.47 -0.44 -6.58
CA LEU A 28 30.87 -0.98 -7.88
C LEU A 28 29.67 -1.08 -8.85
N MET A 29 28.50 -1.54 -8.37
CA MET A 29 27.27 -1.50 -9.17
C MET A 29 26.90 -0.06 -9.53
N ARG A 30 26.95 0.86 -8.56
CA ARG A 30 26.65 2.28 -8.77
C ARG A 30 27.57 2.92 -9.79
N SER A 31 28.86 2.59 -9.82
CA SER A 31 29.80 3.14 -10.82
C SER A 31 29.51 2.67 -12.25
N MET A 32 28.94 1.47 -12.41
CA MET A 32 28.54 0.94 -13.72
C MET A 32 27.29 1.61 -14.27
N PHE A 33 26.40 2.10 -13.39
CA PHE A 33 25.14 2.75 -13.77
C PHE A 33 25.17 4.28 -13.71
N SER A 34 26.02 4.89 -12.86
CA SER A 34 26.21 6.34 -12.85
C SER A 34 26.82 6.86 -14.16
N THR A 35 27.64 6.05 -14.83
CA THR A 35 28.11 6.35 -16.19
C THR A 35 26.97 6.33 -17.21
N VAL A 36 25.94 5.50 -16.99
CA VAL A 36 24.74 5.45 -17.84
C VAL A 36 23.81 6.64 -17.55
N ALA A 37 23.70 7.06 -16.29
CA ALA A 37 22.92 8.23 -15.89
C ALA A 37 23.55 9.56 -16.37
N ALA A 38 24.89 9.67 -16.41
CA ALA A 38 25.58 10.89 -16.86
C ALA A 38 25.56 11.07 -18.40
N ASP A 39 25.47 9.98 -19.16
CA ASP A 39 25.34 10.01 -20.63
C ASP A 39 23.88 10.19 -21.11
N SER A 40 22.91 10.23 -20.19
CA SER A 40 21.46 10.25 -20.49
C SER A 40 20.90 11.55 -21.07
N VAL A 41 21.72 12.57 -21.34
CA VAL A 41 21.24 13.81 -22.00
C VAL A 41 21.01 13.60 -23.51
N LYS A 42 21.35 12.44 -24.09
CA LYS A 42 21.15 12.18 -25.54
C LYS A 42 20.65 10.78 -25.95
N ASP A 43 20.22 9.91 -25.04
CA ASP A 43 19.72 8.58 -25.44
C ASP A 43 18.37 8.25 -24.79
N THR A 44 17.29 8.43 -25.54
CA THR A 44 15.95 7.94 -25.22
C THR A 44 15.94 6.42 -25.35
N GLY A 45 16.32 5.69 -24.28
CA GLY A 45 16.59 4.25 -24.42
C GLY A 45 16.26 3.31 -23.25
N ARG A 46 16.40 3.70 -21.97
CA ARG A 46 16.04 2.80 -20.84
C ARG A 46 15.52 3.60 -19.64
N GLY A 47 14.20 3.71 -19.53
CA GLY A 47 13.50 4.13 -18.30
C GLY A 47 13.20 2.94 -17.39
N GLY A 48 12.36 3.13 -16.37
CA GLY A 48 11.90 2.06 -15.50
C GLY A 48 12.09 2.36 -14.00
N PRO A 49 11.63 1.45 -13.13
CA PRO A 49 11.63 1.65 -11.68
C PRO A 49 13.01 1.91 -11.09
N MET A 50 14.08 1.27 -11.61
CA MET A 50 15.43 1.47 -11.07
C MET A 50 15.99 2.86 -11.43
N VAL A 51 15.69 3.34 -12.64
CA VAL A 51 16.10 4.68 -13.08
C VAL A 51 15.39 5.75 -12.26
N GLU A 52 14.08 5.59 -12.02
CA GLU A 52 13.32 6.51 -11.19
C GLU A 52 13.77 6.48 -9.72
N TYR A 53 14.08 5.29 -9.18
CA TYR A 53 14.61 5.14 -7.83
C TYR A 53 15.94 5.91 -7.66
N GLU A 54 16.87 5.74 -8.59
CA GLU A 54 18.16 6.48 -8.59
C GLU A 54 17.95 8.00 -8.76
N ARG A 55 17.00 8.41 -9.61
CA ARG A 55 16.64 9.82 -9.78
C ARG A 55 16.16 10.44 -8.47
N ARG A 56 15.26 9.76 -7.74
CA ARG A 56 14.73 10.24 -6.45
C ARG A 56 15.80 10.31 -5.37
N ILE A 57 16.77 9.38 -5.37
CA ILE A 57 17.94 9.48 -4.48
C ILE A 57 18.79 10.70 -4.84
N ALA A 58 19.07 10.91 -6.14
CA ALA A 58 19.90 12.01 -6.61
C ALA A 58 19.26 13.39 -6.35
N SER A 59 17.93 13.49 -6.40
CA SER A 59 17.20 14.72 -6.07
C SER A 59 17.02 14.94 -4.56
N GLY A 60 17.34 13.93 -3.73
CA GLY A 60 17.11 13.96 -2.28
C GLY A 60 15.66 13.71 -1.87
N GLU A 61 14.79 13.27 -2.80
CA GLU A 61 13.43 12.80 -2.51
C GLU A 61 13.45 11.47 -1.74
N LEU A 62 14.44 10.61 -1.99
CA LEU A 62 14.66 9.35 -1.27
C LEU A 62 16.03 9.29 -0.61
N VAL A 63 16.10 8.62 0.53
CA VAL A 63 17.37 8.23 1.17
C VAL A 63 17.89 6.95 0.49
N ASP A 64 19.21 6.79 0.45
CA ASP A 64 19.84 5.59 -0.08
C ASP A 64 19.34 4.33 0.64
N GLY A 65 18.82 3.37 -0.12
CA GLY A 65 18.32 2.12 0.40
C GLY A 65 19.44 1.15 0.78
N ASP A 66 19.12 0.22 1.66
CA ASP A 66 19.96 -0.92 1.98
C ASP A 66 20.04 -1.91 0.81
N SER A 67 20.91 -2.92 0.95
CA SER A 67 21.10 -3.94 -0.08
C SER A 67 19.83 -4.73 -0.40
N PHE A 68 18.84 -4.79 0.50
CA PHE A 68 17.59 -5.50 0.28
C PHE A 68 16.63 -4.70 -0.59
N GLN A 69 16.53 -3.38 -0.38
CA GLN A 69 15.79 -2.51 -1.30
C GLN A 69 16.42 -2.53 -2.69
N LEU A 70 17.75 -2.43 -2.79
CA LEU A 70 18.46 -2.47 -4.07
C LEU A 70 18.23 -3.79 -4.83
N ASN A 71 18.20 -4.93 -4.13
CA ASN A 71 17.88 -6.20 -4.79
C ASN A 71 16.42 -6.25 -5.26
N THR A 72 15.50 -5.66 -4.48
CA THR A 72 14.08 -5.62 -4.82
C THR A 72 13.81 -4.71 -6.03
N ILE A 73 14.43 -3.52 -6.10
CA ILE A 73 14.27 -2.63 -7.25
C ILE A 73 14.85 -3.28 -8.53
N GLN A 74 15.91 -4.08 -8.42
CA GLN A 74 16.42 -4.88 -9.55
C GLN A 74 15.42 -5.92 -10.03
N GLN A 75 14.70 -6.61 -9.13
CA GLN A 75 13.64 -7.54 -9.53
C GLN A 75 12.47 -6.82 -10.21
N LEU A 76 12.11 -5.64 -9.74
CA LEU A 76 11.08 -4.81 -10.36
C LEU A 76 11.52 -4.28 -11.73
N GLN A 77 12.80 -3.90 -11.88
CA GLN A 77 13.37 -3.50 -13.16
C GLN A 77 13.37 -4.65 -14.16
N ARG A 78 13.77 -5.86 -13.74
CA ARG A 78 13.67 -7.07 -14.58
C ARG A 78 12.24 -7.30 -15.05
N LEU A 79 11.27 -7.24 -14.14
CA LEU A 79 9.87 -7.42 -14.49
C LEU A 79 9.39 -6.33 -15.47
N TYR A 80 9.79 -5.08 -15.26
CA TYR A 80 9.46 -3.98 -16.16
C TYR A 80 10.00 -4.24 -17.57
N GLU A 81 11.26 -4.66 -17.70
CA GLU A 81 11.89 -5.00 -18.98
C GLU A 81 11.21 -6.19 -19.66
N GLU A 82 10.92 -7.27 -18.92
CA GLU A 82 10.18 -8.43 -19.42
C GLU A 82 8.79 -8.03 -19.95
N LEU A 83 8.08 -7.12 -19.27
CA LEU A 83 6.76 -6.63 -19.71
C LEU A 83 6.85 -5.78 -20.99
N ILE A 84 7.89 -4.94 -21.11
CA ILE A 84 8.12 -4.13 -22.31
C ILE A 84 8.45 -5.05 -23.50
N GLU A 85 9.31 -6.05 -23.30
CA GLU A 85 9.70 -7.01 -24.34
C GLU A 85 8.52 -7.89 -24.81
N ASN A 86 7.58 -8.17 -23.91
CA ASN A 86 6.41 -9.03 -24.18
C ASN A 86 5.09 -8.24 -24.26
N GLU A 87 5.12 -6.95 -24.60
CA GLU A 87 3.94 -6.07 -24.61
C GLU A 87 2.80 -6.62 -25.49
N GLU A 88 3.13 -7.08 -26.71
CA GLU A 88 2.16 -7.61 -27.67
C GLU A 88 1.61 -8.98 -27.23
N ASP A 89 2.49 -9.88 -26.78
CA ASP A 89 2.12 -11.23 -26.35
C ASP A 89 1.27 -11.21 -25.08
N CYS A 90 1.52 -10.26 -24.18
CA CYS A 90 0.73 -10.03 -22.98
C CYS A 90 -0.54 -9.20 -23.23
N GLN A 91 -0.74 -8.64 -24.43
CA GLN A 91 -1.90 -7.80 -24.78
C GLN A 91 -2.08 -6.60 -23.82
N LEU A 92 -0.97 -5.95 -23.47
CA LEU A 92 -0.97 -4.87 -22.47
C LEU A 92 -1.62 -3.60 -22.98
N ASP A 93 -1.49 -3.28 -24.27
CA ASP A 93 -2.01 -2.04 -24.85
C ASP A 93 -3.55 -2.06 -24.97
N ARG A 94 -4.20 -1.09 -24.32
CA ARG A 94 -5.66 -0.92 -24.32
C ARG A 94 -6.24 -0.66 -25.72
N TYR A 95 -5.48 -0.02 -26.62
CA TYR A 95 -6.00 0.48 -27.89
C TYR A 95 -5.67 -0.42 -29.10
N LYS A 96 -4.66 -1.28 -28.99
CA LYS A 96 -4.24 -2.16 -30.12
C LYS A 96 -5.08 -3.44 -30.28
N SER A 97 -5.85 -3.84 -29.27
CA SER A 97 -6.68 -5.05 -29.31
C SER A 97 -7.82 -4.99 -30.35
N SER A 98 -8.15 -3.80 -30.87
CA SER A 98 -9.28 -3.59 -31.79
C SER A 98 -8.96 -3.67 -33.30
N GLU A 99 -7.71 -3.62 -33.75
CA GLU A 99 -7.43 -3.35 -35.20
C GLU A 99 -6.82 -4.50 -36.02
N LYS A 100 -6.35 -5.61 -35.42
CA LYS A 100 -5.72 -6.71 -36.18
C LYS A 100 -6.36 -8.08 -35.96
N SER A 101 -7.66 -8.17 -36.27
CA SER A 101 -8.34 -9.44 -36.56
C SER A 101 -8.68 -9.49 -38.04
N GLY A 102 -7.94 -10.26 -38.83
CA GLY A 102 -8.29 -10.38 -40.25
C GLY A 102 -7.52 -11.39 -41.07
N ARG A 103 -6.19 -11.26 -41.24
CA ARG A 103 -5.54 -11.98 -42.38
C ARG A 103 -4.18 -12.63 -42.16
N SER A 104 -3.37 -12.30 -41.14
CA SER A 104 -2.02 -12.91 -41.03
C SER A 104 -1.90 -14.08 -40.04
N ARG A 105 -2.85 -14.29 -39.12
CA ARG A 105 -2.75 -15.35 -38.09
C ARG A 105 -2.87 -16.78 -38.65
N TRP A 106 -3.52 -16.99 -39.80
CA TRP A 106 -3.75 -18.34 -40.36
C TRP A 106 -2.50 -18.97 -40.98
N LEU A 107 -1.54 -18.18 -41.45
CA LEU A 107 -0.35 -18.71 -42.14
C LEU A 107 0.80 -19.07 -41.20
N TRP A 108 0.82 -18.56 -39.96
CA TRP A 108 1.87 -18.83 -38.97
C TRP A 108 1.44 -19.76 -37.82
N SER A 109 0.13 -20.06 -37.69
CA SER A 109 -0.42 -20.93 -36.64
C SER A 109 -0.05 -22.42 -36.79
N ARG A 110 0.66 -22.80 -37.86
CA ARG A 110 1.05 -24.18 -38.15
C ARG A 110 2.48 -24.54 -37.72
N LEU A 111 3.25 -23.58 -37.21
CA LEU A 111 4.64 -23.76 -36.74
C LEU A 111 4.85 -23.36 -35.27
N ILE A 112 3.79 -22.95 -34.57
CA ILE A 112 3.84 -22.50 -33.17
C ILE A 112 3.25 -23.61 -32.31
N THR A 113 4.07 -24.17 -31.41
CA THR A 113 3.63 -24.93 -30.22
C THR A 113 2.42 -24.25 -29.60
N GLN A 114 1.35 -25.00 -29.33
CA GLN A 114 0.08 -24.47 -28.81
C GLN A 114 0.34 -23.33 -27.81
N PRO A 115 -0.21 -22.12 -28.02
CA PRO A 115 0.05 -21.01 -27.12
C PRO A 115 -0.35 -21.46 -25.71
N SER A 116 0.58 -21.36 -24.76
CA SER A 116 0.24 -21.54 -23.36
C SER A 116 -0.89 -20.58 -23.03
N ASN A 117 -1.96 -21.06 -22.39
CA ASN A 117 -3.06 -20.20 -21.89
C ASN A 117 -2.61 -19.19 -20.81
N TYR A 118 -1.32 -19.09 -20.52
CA TYR A 118 -0.76 -18.23 -19.50
C TYR A 118 0.11 -17.15 -20.13
N ALA A 119 0.19 -15.99 -19.47
CA ALA A 119 1.13 -14.95 -19.85
C ALA A 119 2.58 -15.48 -19.86
N PRO A 120 3.41 -15.05 -20.82
CA PRO A 120 4.82 -15.48 -20.90
C PRO A 120 5.66 -14.93 -19.74
N VAL A 121 5.23 -13.81 -19.14
CA VAL A 121 5.90 -13.14 -18.02
C VAL A 121 5.35 -13.66 -16.70
N LYS A 122 6.25 -13.93 -15.74
CA LYS A 122 5.86 -14.25 -14.36
C LYS A 122 5.64 -12.97 -13.57
N GLY A 123 4.64 -12.98 -12.70
CA GLY A 123 4.40 -11.93 -11.75
C GLY A 123 5.46 -11.86 -10.64
N LEU A 124 5.25 -10.97 -9.67
CA LEU A 124 6.16 -10.78 -8.54
C LEU A 124 5.37 -10.75 -7.22
N TYR A 125 5.75 -11.61 -6.28
CA TYR A 125 5.21 -11.63 -4.92
C TYR A 125 6.28 -11.13 -3.96
N LEU A 126 6.18 -9.86 -3.59
CA LEU A 126 7.07 -9.20 -2.64
C LEU A 126 6.60 -9.46 -1.21
N TYR A 127 7.46 -10.00 -0.35
CA TYR A 127 7.09 -10.18 1.05
C TYR A 127 8.19 -9.78 2.02
N GLY A 128 7.79 -9.23 3.17
CA GLY A 128 8.73 -8.84 4.22
C GLY A 128 8.06 -8.11 5.36
N GLY A 129 8.83 -7.81 6.40
CA GLY A 129 8.35 -7.12 7.58
C GLY A 129 7.76 -5.74 7.29
N VAL A 130 7.15 -5.15 8.30
CA VAL A 130 6.58 -3.82 8.23
C VAL A 130 7.68 -2.77 8.04
N GLY A 131 7.43 -1.71 7.26
CA GLY A 131 8.38 -0.59 7.14
C GLY A 131 9.58 -0.83 6.24
N THR A 132 9.56 -1.93 5.48
CA THR A 132 10.64 -2.31 4.54
C THR A 132 10.57 -1.57 3.19
N GLY A 133 9.53 -0.76 2.95
CA GLY A 133 9.38 0.02 1.70
C GLY A 133 8.65 -0.71 0.56
N LYS A 134 7.97 -1.83 0.81
CA LYS A 134 7.24 -2.62 -0.21
C LYS A 134 6.28 -1.78 -1.06
N THR A 135 5.43 -0.99 -0.40
CA THR A 135 4.41 -0.16 -1.06
C THR A 135 5.06 0.91 -1.93
N MET A 136 6.02 1.66 -1.39
CA MET A 136 6.81 2.65 -2.14
C MET A 136 7.49 2.04 -3.38
N LEU A 137 8.10 0.86 -3.25
CA LEU A 137 8.73 0.17 -4.38
C LEU A 137 7.71 -0.29 -5.43
N MET A 138 6.53 -0.75 -5.00
CA MET A 138 5.43 -1.09 -5.90
C MET A 138 4.87 0.16 -6.61
N ASP A 139 4.80 1.30 -5.93
CA ASP A 139 4.38 2.59 -6.50
C ASP A 139 5.33 3.05 -7.59
N LEU A 140 6.65 3.03 -7.30
CA LEU A 140 7.68 3.33 -8.30
C LEU A 140 7.52 2.45 -9.55
N PHE A 141 7.30 1.15 -9.37
CA PHE A 141 7.08 0.25 -10.48
C PHE A 141 5.79 0.55 -11.26
N TYR A 142 4.68 0.78 -10.56
CA TYR A 142 3.40 1.07 -11.19
C TYR A 142 3.40 2.39 -11.96
N GLU A 143 4.01 3.44 -11.41
CA GLU A 143 4.10 4.78 -12.02
C GLU A 143 4.94 4.78 -13.30
N GLN A 144 6.00 3.97 -13.37
CA GLN A 144 6.88 3.91 -14.53
C GLN A 144 6.31 3.14 -15.72
N MET A 145 5.21 2.38 -15.53
CA MET A 145 4.56 1.68 -16.65
C MET A 145 3.83 2.64 -17.60
N PRO A 146 3.89 2.39 -18.93
CA PRO A 146 3.16 3.18 -19.92
C PRO A 146 1.68 3.37 -19.58
N SER A 147 1.16 4.59 -19.75
CA SER A 147 -0.21 4.95 -19.37
C SER A 147 -1.29 4.30 -20.24
N ASN A 148 -0.94 3.84 -21.45
CA ASN A 148 -1.83 3.10 -22.35
C ASN A 148 -1.97 1.62 -21.97
N TRP A 149 -1.18 1.12 -21.02
CA TRP A 149 -1.27 -0.26 -20.58
C TRP A 149 -2.48 -0.52 -19.69
N ARG A 150 -3.03 -1.72 -19.81
CA ARG A 150 -4.11 -2.26 -18.96
C ARG A 150 -3.50 -2.69 -17.64
N LYS A 151 -3.40 -1.75 -16.71
CA LYS A 151 -2.88 -1.96 -15.36
C LYS A 151 -3.87 -1.45 -14.31
N LYS A 152 -3.93 -2.12 -13.16
CA LYS A 152 -4.72 -1.70 -12.00
C LYS A 152 -3.97 -1.96 -10.72
N ARG A 153 -3.92 -0.97 -9.85
CA ARG A 153 -3.46 -1.10 -8.46
C ARG A 153 -4.65 -0.97 -7.52
N ILE A 154 -4.75 -1.85 -6.54
CA ILE A 154 -5.83 -1.88 -5.55
C ILE A 154 -5.37 -2.63 -4.29
N HIS A 155 -5.89 -2.27 -3.12
CA HIS A 155 -5.67 -3.07 -1.92
C HIS A 155 -6.39 -4.41 -2.03
N PHE A 156 -5.79 -5.48 -1.50
CA PHE A 156 -6.34 -6.83 -1.60
C PHE A 156 -7.78 -6.93 -1.05
N HIS A 157 -8.07 -6.21 0.03
CA HIS A 157 -9.39 -6.21 0.63
C HIS A 157 -10.46 -5.63 -0.31
N ASP A 158 -10.22 -4.43 -0.86
CA ASP A 158 -11.15 -3.79 -1.80
C ASP A 158 -11.33 -4.60 -3.08
N PHE A 159 -10.26 -5.28 -3.50
CA PHE A 159 -10.33 -6.24 -4.60
C PHE A 159 -11.33 -7.35 -4.30
N MET A 160 -11.27 -7.95 -3.10
CA MET A 160 -12.22 -9.01 -2.71
C MET A 160 -13.65 -8.49 -2.57
N LEU A 161 -13.85 -7.29 -2.02
CA LEU A 161 -15.19 -6.66 -1.98
C LEU A 161 -15.78 -6.49 -3.38
N ASN A 162 -14.98 -6.01 -4.34
CA ASN A 162 -15.40 -5.86 -5.72
C ASN A 162 -15.74 -7.21 -6.36
N VAL A 163 -14.89 -8.22 -6.17
CA VAL A 163 -15.13 -9.59 -6.64
C VAL A 163 -16.46 -10.13 -6.10
N HIS A 164 -16.68 -10.03 -4.79
CA HIS A 164 -17.93 -10.50 -4.18
C HIS A 164 -19.14 -9.73 -4.72
N SER A 165 -19.06 -8.41 -4.85
CA SER A 165 -20.12 -7.59 -5.43
C SER A 165 -20.50 -8.07 -6.85
N HIS A 166 -19.51 -8.30 -7.71
CA HIS A 166 -19.75 -8.79 -9.07
C HIS A 166 -20.30 -10.23 -9.09
N LEU A 167 -19.82 -11.11 -8.20
CA LEU A 167 -20.40 -12.45 -8.03
C LEU A 167 -21.89 -12.40 -7.62
N GLN A 168 -22.29 -11.41 -6.82
CA GLN A 168 -23.69 -11.22 -6.43
C GLN A 168 -24.54 -10.76 -7.63
N MET A 169 -24.00 -9.90 -8.50
CA MET A 169 -24.68 -9.45 -9.72
C MET A 169 -24.91 -10.58 -10.72
N HIS A 170 -23.95 -11.49 -10.83
CA HIS A 170 -23.99 -12.64 -11.75
C HIS A 170 -24.60 -13.91 -11.12
N LYS A 171 -25.41 -13.76 -10.07
CA LYS A 171 -26.10 -14.89 -9.44
C LYS A 171 -27.01 -15.63 -10.43
N GLY A 172 -26.96 -16.96 -10.36
CA GLY A 172 -27.78 -17.83 -11.22
C GLY A 172 -27.12 -18.18 -12.56
N VAL A 173 -25.95 -17.61 -12.88
CA VAL A 173 -25.12 -18.07 -13.98
C VAL A 173 -24.33 -19.32 -13.56
N SER A 174 -24.04 -20.21 -14.52
CA SER A 174 -23.38 -21.50 -14.25
C SER A 174 -21.97 -21.36 -13.67
N ASP A 175 -21.17 -20.40 -14.14
CA ASP A 175 -19.84 -20.12 -13.57
C ASP A 175 -19.59 -18.61 -13.49
N PRO A 176 -20.09 -17.94 -12.43
CA PRO A 176 -19.96 -16.49 -12.30
C PRO A 176 -18.51 -16.05 -12.13
N LEU A 177 -17.62 -16.90 -11.61
CA LEU A 177 -16.20 -16.58 -11.45
C LEU A 177 -15.48 -16.39 -12.78
N ASP A 178 -15.87 -17.13 -13.83
CA ASP A 178 -15.28 -16.94 -15.17
C ASP A 178 -15.66 -15.59 -15.77
N ILE A 179 -16.91 -15.14 -15.54
CA ILE A 179 -17.40 -13.82 -15.95
C ILE A 179 -16.65 -12.72 -15.19
N VAL A 180 -16.57 -12.82 -13.86
CA VAL A 180 -15.85 -11.84 -13.04
C VAL A 180 -14.37 -11.77 -13.44
N ALA A 181 -13.73 -12.92 -13.69
CA ALA A 181 -12.36 -12.95 -14.17
C ALA A 181 -12.21 -12.31 -15.56
N ALA A 182 -13.21 -12.46 -16.45
CA ALA A 182 -13.22 -11.80 -17.75
C ALA A 182 -13.32 -10.27 -17.60
N GLU A 183 -14.24 -9.78 -16.77
CA GLU A 183 -14.40 -8.36 -16.47
C GLU A 183 -13.12 -7.74 -15.88
N ILE A 184 -12.48 -8.43 -14.94
CA ILE A 184 -11.21 -7.98 -14.36
C ILE A 184 -10.11 -7.97 -15.44
N SER A 185 -10.01 -9.03 -16.24
CA SER A 185 -9.01 -9.11 -17.31
C SER A 185 -9.25 -8.07 -18.40
N ASP A 186 -10.49 -7.66 -18.62
CA ASP A 186 -10.88 -6.60 -19.53
C ASP A 186 -10.32 -5.25 -19.08
N GLU A 187 -10.41 -4.97 -17.78
CA GLU A 187 -9.90 -3.74 -17.15
C GLU A 187 -8.37 -3.70 -17.04
N ALA A 188 -7.75 -4.80 -16.60
CA ALA A 188 -6.33 -4.88 -16.30
C ALA A 188 -5.73 -6.23 -16.66
N ILE A 189 -4.55 -6.24 -17.28
CA ILE A 189 -3.69 -7.41 -17.43
C ILE A 189 -2.62 -7.45 -16.33
N ILE A 190 -2.09 -6.28 -15.96
CA ILE A 190 -1.18 -6.15 -14.82
C ILE A 190 -2.01 -5.78 -13.58
N LEU A 191 -2.12 -6.72 -12.65
CA LEU A 191 -2.86 -6.53 -11.40
C LEU A 191 -1.87 -6.36 -10.24
N CYS A 192 -1.77 -5.14 -9.72
CA CYS A 192 -0.97 -4.81 -8.55
C CYS A 192 -1.84 -4.86 -7.28
N LEU A 193 -1.65 -5.88 -6.44
CA LEU A 193 -2.36 -6.05 -5.18
C LEU A 193 -1.50 -5.63 -4.00
N ASP A 194 -1.87 -4.53 -3.35
CA ASP A 194 -1.23 -4.12 -2.10
C ASP A 194 -1.79 -4.90 -0.91
N GLU A 195 -0.96 -5.11 0.10
CA GLU A 195 -1.33 -5.76 1.36
C GLU A 195 -2.05 -7.11 1.18
N PHE A 196 -1.53 -7.99 0.30
CA PHE A 196 -2.11 -9.31 0.07
C PHE A 196 -2.09 -10.14 1.36
N MET A 197 -3.23 -10.24 2.01
CA MET A 197 -3.44 -11.01 3.24
C MET A 197 -4.82 -11.67 3.22
N VAL A 198 -4.86 -12.97 3.49
CA VAL A 198 -6.11 -13.74 3.53
C VAL A 198 -6.41 -14.10 4.98
N THR A 199 -7.51 -13.59 5.51
CA THR A 199 -7.99 -13.91 6.86
C THR A 199 -9.39 -14.52 6.84
N ASP A 200 -10.21 -14.11 5.88
CA ASP A 200 -11.59 -14.56 5.75
C ASP A 200 -11.69 -15.94 5.05
N VAL A 201 -12.61 -16.77 5.53
CA VAL A 201 -12.84 -18.11 4.96
C VAL A 201 -13.54 -18.05 3.61
N ALA A 202 -14.48 -17.14 3.40
CA ALA A 202 -15.17 -17.00 2.12
C ALA A 202 -14.20 -16.57 1.02
N ASP A 203 -13.28 -15.67 1.33
CA ASP A 203 -12.20 -15.28 0.43
C ASP A 203 -11.30 -16.48 0.08
N ALA A 204 -10.83 -17.20 1.10
CA ALA A 204 -10.00 -18.39 0.91
C ALA A 204 -10.66 -19.44 0.00
N MET A 205 -11.99 -19.62 0.11
CA MET A 205 -12.72 -20.60 -0.70
C MET A 205 -12.82 -20.24 -2.19
N ILE A 206 -12.77 -18.96 -2.56
CA ILE A 206 -12.93 -18.54 -3.96
C ILE A 206 -11.60 -18.21 -4.65
N LEU A 207 -10.56 -17.84 -3.90
CA LEU A 207 -9.29 -17.35 -4.43
C LEU A 207 -8.63 -18.33 -5.41
N TYR A 208 -8.57 -19.63 -5.08
CA TYR A 208 -7.99 -20.62 -5.98
C TYR A 208 -8.67 -20.62 -7.36
N ARG A 209 -10.00 -20.67 -7.37
CA ARG A 209 -10.79 -20.70 -8.61
C ARG A 209 -10.68 -19.39 -9.37
N LEU A 210 -10.76 -18.25 -8.67
CA LEU A 210 -10.65 -16.93 -9.26
C LEU A 210 -9.28 -16.74 -9.94
N PHE A 211 -8.19 -16.90 -9.19
CA PHE A 211 -6.85 -16.66 -9.72
C PHE A 211 -6.46 -17.65 -10.81
N ARG A 212 -6.93 -18.89 -10.75
CA ARG A 212 -6.77 -19.83 -11.87
C ARG A 212 -7.37 -19.26 -13.16
N GLN A 213 -8.58 -18.69 -13.11
CA GLN A 213 -9.18 -18.06 -14.29
C GLN A 213 -8.45 -16.79 -14.70
N LEU A 214 -8.06 -15.94 -13.75
CA LEU A 214 -7.28 -14.73 -14.02
C LEU A 214 -5.97 -15.06 -14.76
N PHE A 215 -5.21 -16.05 -14.28
CA PHE A 215 -3.96 -16.47 -14.92
C PHE A 215 -4.19 -17.06 -16.32
N ILE A 216 -5.27 -17.84 -16.52
CA ILE A 216 -5.67 -18.36 -17.85
C ILE A 216 -6.06 -17.22 -18.82
N LYS A 217 -6.54 -16.09 -18.28
CA LYS A 217 -6.85 -14.90 -19.08
C LYS A 217 -5.64 -13.96 -19.24
N GLY A 218 -4.45 -14.41 -18.85
CA GLY A 218 -3.20 -13.67 -19.05
C GLY A 218 -2.87 -12.65 -17.97
N ILE A 219 -3.59 -12.61 -16.84
CA ILE A 219 -3.25 -11.71 -15.73
C ILE A 219 -1.84 -11.98 -15.23
N ILE A 220 -1.08 -10.90 -15.00
CA ILE A 220 0.23 -10.87 -14.37
C ILE A 220 0.07 -10.19 -13.02
N LEU A 221 0.27 -10.96 -11.94
CA LEU A 221 0.10 -10.49 -10.58
C LEU A 221 1.39 -9.89 -10.03
N VAL A 222 1.34 -8.64 -9.58
CA VAL A 222 2.36 -8.05 -8.71
C VAL A 222 1.72 -7.81 -7.35
N SER A 223 2.37 -8.23 -6.28
CA SER A 223 1.77 -8.10 -4.95
C SER A 223 2.78 -7.83 -3.86
N THR A 224 2.33 -7.16 -2.81
CA THR A 224 3.08 -6.95 -1.58
C THR A 224 2.38 -7.70 -0.44
N SER A 225 3.15 -8.28 0.48
CA SER A 225 2.59 -8.93 1.67
C SER A 225 3.54 -8.85 2.86
N ASN A 226 2.97 -8.95 4.07
CA ASN A 226 3.74 -9.17 5.29
C ASN A 226 3.97 -10.66 5.58
N ARG A 227 3.48 -11.56 4.71
CA ARG A 227 3.56 -13.02 4.87
C ARG A 227 4.18 -13.65 3.65
N THR A 228 4.84 -14.78 3.83
CA THR A 228 5.21 -15.65 2.70
C THR A 228 3.94 -16.25 2.09
N PRO A 229 3.97 -16.71 0.82
CA PRO A 229 2.84 -17.44 0.23
C PRO A 229 2.35 -18.60 1.10
N ASP A 230 3.27 -19.37 1.67
CA ASP A 230 2.95 -20.48 2.57
C ASP A 230 2.19 -20.03 3.81
N LYS A 231 2.42 -18.82 4.30
CA LYS A 231 1.79 -18.30 5.53
C LYS A 231 0.55 -17.45 5.28
N LEU A 232 0.12 -17.29 4.02
CA LEU A 232 -1.00 -16.41 3.64
C LEU A 232 -2.29 -16.72 4.38
N TYR A 233 -2.61 -18.00 4.57
CA TYR A 233 -3.81 -18.49 5.27
C TYR A 233 -3.46 -19.50 6.37
N GLU A 234 -2.35 -19.26 7.09
CA GLU A 234 -1.85 -20.14 8.15
C GLU A 234 -2.88 -20.26 9.28
N GLY A 235 -3.20 -21.49 9.71
CA GLY A 235 -4.21 -21.74 10.74
C GLY A 235 -5.67 -21.51 10.31
N GLY A 236 -5.91 -21.17 9.05
CA GLY A 236 -7.26 -20.94 8.51
C GLY A 236 -8.10 -22.22 8.41
N LEU A 237 -9.43 -22.05 8.41
CA LEU A 237 -10.37 -23.17 8.33
C LEU A 237 -10.26 -23.86 6.96
N GLN A 238 -10.19 -25.20 6.95
CA GLN A 238 -10.04 -25.99 5.71
C GLN A 238 -8.83 -25.55 4.84
N ARG A 239 -7.72 -25.17 5.48
CA ARG A 239 -6.48 -24.73 4.82
C ARG A 239 -6.00 -25.63 3.68
N ASP A 240 -6.23 -26.94 3.76
CA ASP A 240 -5.85 -27.87 2.70
C ASP A 240 -6.49 -27.53 1.34
N LEU A 241 -7.70 -26.94 1.33
CA LEU A 241 -8.37 -26.46 0.11
C LEU A 241 -7.71 -25.20 -0.45
N PHE A 242 -6.91 -24.48 0.35
CA PHE A 242 -6.20 -23.27 -0.04
C PHE A 242 -4.78 -23.57 -0.58
N LEU A 243 -4.20 -24.73 -0.26
CA LEU A 243 -2.86 -25.11 -0.73
C LEU A 243 -2.70 -25.05 -2.27
N PRO A 244 -3.68 -25.49 -3.09
CA PRO A 244 -3.59 -25.36 -4.54
C PRO A 244 -3.45 -23.91 -5.04
N PHE A 245 -4.00 -22.94 -4.31
CA PHE A 245 -3.79 -21.52 -4.61
C PHE A 245 -2.35 -21.09 -4.33
N ILE A 246 -1.76 -21.53 -3.22
CA ILE A 246 -0.36 -21.26 -2.90
C ILE A 246 0.57 -21.82 -3.99
N ASP A 247 0.30 -23.03 -4.47
CA ASP A 247 1.07 -23.65 -5.55
C ASP A 247 0.96 -22.83 -6.85
N THR A 248 -0.27 -22.45 -7.22
CA THR A 248 -0.51 -21.60 -8.40
C THR A 248 0.21 -20.25 -8.28
N LEU A 249 0.19 -19.64 -7.09
CA LEU A 249 0.87 -18.38 -6.83
C LEU A 249 2.38 -18.51 -7.01
N LYS A 250 3.00 -19.59 -6.49
CA LYS A 250 4.43 -19.88 -6.66
C LYS A 250 4.81 -20.25 -8.10
N GLU A 251 3.90 -20.85 -8.85
CA GLU A 251 4.10 -21.16 -10.25
C GLU A 251 4.11 -19.89 -11.10
N ARG A 252 3.18 -18.98 -10.83
CA ARG A 252 2.91 -17.79 -11.65
C ARG A 252 3.63 -16.52 -11.20
N CYS A 253 4.15 -16.47 -9.98
CA CYS A 253 4.91 -15.35 -9.45
C CYS A 253 6.31 -15.78 -8.99
N ILE A 254 7.27 -14.87 -9.14
CA ILE A 254 8.57 -14.98 -8.48
C ILE A 254 8.39 -14.47 -7.06
N VAL A 255 8.70 -15.32 -6.09
CA VAL A 255 8.54 -15.03 -4.65
C VAL A 255 9.82 -14.38 -4.14
N HIS A 256 9.75 -13.10 -3.81
CA HIS A 256 10.92 -12.29 -3.52
C HIS A 256 10.85 -11.69 -2.10
N PRO A 257 11.78 -12.07 -1.19
CA PRO A 257 11.86 -11.47 0.13
C PRO A 257 12.46 -10.07 0.07
N ILE A 258 11.85 -9.14 0.80
CA ILE A 258 12.45 -7.86 1.17
C ILE A 258 12.73 -7.86 2.67
N GLY A 259 14.01 -8.05 3.01
CA GLY A 259 14.49 -7.76 4.35
C GLY A 259 14.63 -6.25 4.53
N SER A 260 14.76 -5.79 5.77
CA SER A 260 15.49 -4.56 6.04
C SER A 260 16.23 -4.69 7.36
N ALA A 261 17.40 -4.08 7.44
CA ALA A 261 18.05 -3.81 8.73
C ALA A 261 17.44 -2.58 9.42
N VAL A 262 16.70 -1.77 8.65
CA VAL A 262 16.21 -0.43 9.02
C VAL A 262 14.72 -0.31 8.70
N ASP A 263 13.90 0.14 9.65
CA ASP A 263 12.53 0.57 9.36
C ASP A 263 12.58 1.99 8.77
N TYR A 264 12.36 2.12 7.46
CA TYR A 264 12.56 3.39 6.74
C TYR A 264 11.63 4.51 7.21
N ARG A 265 10.51 4.16 7.86
CA ARG A 265 9.61 5.13 8.48
C ARG A 265 10.24 5.87 9.64
N GLN A 266 11.20 5.24 10.34
CA GLN A 266 11.90 5.87 11.46
C GLN A 266 12.86 6.97 10.99
N LEU A 267 13.36 6.88 9.75
CA LEU A 267 14.25 7.90 9.16
C LEU A 267 13.50 9.18 8.79
N GLY A 268 12.20 9.07 8.53
CA GLY A 268 11.31 10.20 8.23
C GLY A 268 10.47 10.69 9.41
N SER A 269 10.67 10.18 10.62
CA SER A 269 9.85 10.61 11.76
C SER A 269 10.16 12.06 12.09
N ALA A 270 9.16 12.94 11.98
CA ALA A 270 9.33 14.31 12.43
C ALA A 270 9.56 14.34 13.95
N GLU A 271 10.43 15.23 14.42
CA GLU A 271 10.72 15.44 15.85
C GLU A 271 9.47 15.85 16.67
N GLN A 272 8.34 16.12 16.00
CA GLN A 272 7.06 16.52 16.58
C GLN A 272 5.89 15.62 16.14
N GLY A 273 5.99 14.30 16.32
CA GLY A 273 4.96 13.32 15.95
C GLY A 273 3.54 13.58 16.49
N PHE A 274 2.56 12.82 15.96
CA PHE A 274 1.14 12.85 16.32
C PHE A 274 0.78 11.97 17.54
N TYR A 275 1.72 11.18 18.06
CA TYR A 275 1.57 10.52 19.36
C TYR A 275 2.68 10.95 20.31
N PHE A 276 2.32 11.08 21.59
CA PHE A 276 3.23 11.52 22.65
C PHE A 276 3.29 10.46 23.75
N VAL A 277 4.50 10.12 24.20
CA VAL A 277 4.72 9.10 25.23
C VAL A 277 5.17 9.76 26.53
N GLY A 278 4.29 9.84 27.52
CA GLY A 278 4.63 10.34 28.86
C GLY A 278 3.46 11.03 29.56
N LYS A 279 3.58 11.24 30.88
CA LYS A 279 2.49 11.76 31.73
C LYS A 279 2.22 13.26 31.57
N HIS A 280 3.08 14.00 30.86
CA HIS A 280 3.03 15.46 30.77
C HIS A 280 2.48 15.99 29.44
N TYR A 281 2.10 15.10 28.53
CA TYR A 281 1.74 15.48 27.16
C TYR A 281 0.25 15.75 26.94
N SER A 282 -0.63 15.48 27.92
CA SER A 282 -2.06 15.79 27.81
C SER A 282 -2.30 17.30 27.61
N THR A 283 -1.48 18.16 28.21
CA THR A 283 -1.55 19.62 27.99
C THR A 283 -1.10 20.00 26.58
N LEU A 284 -0.04 19.39 26.07
CA LEU A 284 0.47 19.61 24.71
C LEU A 284 -0.52 19.12 23.66
N LEU A 285 -1.15 17.96 23.89
CA LEU A 285 -2.20 17.40 23.04
C LEU A 285 -3.40 18.36 22.95
N LYS A 286 -3.84 18.92 24.09
CA LYS A 286 -4.92 19.91 24.12
C LYS A 286 -4.54 21.21 23.42
N GLN A 287 -3.30 21.68 23.56
CA GLN A 287 -2.80 22.86 22.84
C GLN A 287 -2.74 22.63 21.33
N LYS A 288 -2.22 21.47 20.87
CA LYS A 288 -2.24 21.09 19.45
C LYS A 288 -3.67 21.00 18.93
N LEU A 289 -4.56 20.35 19.67
CA LEU A 289 -5.97 20.26 19.31
C LEU A 289 -6.63 21.63 19.18
N GLN A 290 -6.34 22.56 20.10
CA GLN A 290 -6.84 23.92 20.04
C GLN A 290 -6.32 24.66 18.80
N SER A 291 -5.04 24.49 18.45
CA SER A 291 -4.49 25.08 17.23
C SER A 291 -5.14 24.55 15.94
N LEU A 292 -5.59 23.29 15.94
CA LEU A 292 -6.28 22.66 14.82
C LEU A 292 -7.78 23.01 14.76
N SER A 293 -8.40 23.16 15.93
CA SER A 293 -9.82 23.50 16.06
C SER A 293 -10.11 24.97 15.74
N GLY A 294 -9.08 25.82 15.68
CA GLY A 294 -9.21 27.25 15.43
C GLY A 294 -9.92 27.97 16.59
N ASP A 295 -10.79 28.93 16.26
CA ASP A 295 -11.54 29.75 17.22
C ASP A 295 -12.84 29.08 17.72
N GLU A 296 -13.23 27.90 17.22
CA GLU A 296 -14.43 27.21 17.69
C GLU A 296 -14.18 26.58 19.07
N GLU A 297 -15.01 26.94 20.06
CA GLU A 297 -14.90 26.37 21.41
C GLU A 297 -15.28 24.88 21.41
N PRO A 298 -14.40 23.98 21.93
CA PRO A 298 -14.71 22.56 22.08
C PRO A 298 -15.92 22.34 22.98
N ARG A 299 -16.91 21.62 22.48
CA ARG A 299 -18.15 21.29 23.21
C ARG A 299 -18.55 19.83 23.02
N PRO A 300 -19.31 19.24 23.95
CA PRO A 300 -19.87 17.91 23.74
C PRO A 300 -20.70 17.86 22.46
N GLN A 301 -20.51 16.80 21.67
CA GLN A 301 -21.27 16.57 20.45
C GLN A 301 -21.78 15.14 20.40
N THR A 302 -22.81 14.90 19.60
CA THR A 302 -23.29 13.55 19.31
C THR A 302 -23.09 13.25 17.83
N VAL A 303 -22.67 12.01 17.54
CA VAL A 303 -22.57 11.46 16.19
C VAL A 303 -23.60 10.37 16.03
N GLU A 304 -24.42 10.46 14.99
CA GLU A 304 -25.29 9.36 14.61
C GLU A 304 -24.48 8.34 13.81
N VAL A 305 -24.51 7.09 14.26
CA VAL A 305 -23.83 5.99 13.61
C VAL A 305 -24.86 5.00 13.04
N ILE A 306 -24.40 3.98 12.32
CA ILE A 306 -25.26 3.03 11.62
C ILE A 306 -26.27 2.38 12.60
N MET A 307 -27.49 2.10 12.11
CA MET A 307 -28.58 1.48 12.89
C MET A 307 -29.12 2.33 14.04
N GLY A 308 -28.99 3.67 13.97
CA GLY A 308 -29.62 4.60 14.92
C GLY A 308 -28.91 4.71 16.28
N ARG A 309 -27.71 4.14 16.42
CA ARG A 309 -26.85 4.34 17.59
C ARG A 309 -26.32 5.78 17.61
N LYS A 310 -26.09 6.30 18.81
CA LYS A 310 -25.56 7.65 19.02
C LYS A 310 -24.26 7.58 19.83
N LEU A 311 -23.16 7.98 19.22
CA LEU A 311 -21.85 8.08 19.88
C LEU A 311 -21.72 9.47 20.50
N GLN A 312 -21.43 9.52 21.80
CA GLN A 312 -21.15 10.76 22.51
C GLN A 312 -19.69 11.12 22.37
N VAL A 313 -19.42 12.32 21.87
CA VAL A 313 -18.09 12.91 21.73
C VAL A 313 -17.90 13.90 22.88
N PRO A 314 -16.98 13.63 23.82
CA PRO A 314 -16.78 14.47 25.01
C PRO A 314 -16.53 15.94 24.65
N LEU A 315 -15.64 16.17 23.68
CA LEU A 315 -15.33 17.50 23.17
C LEU A 315 -15.08 17.41 21.66
N GLY A 316 -15.76 18.24 20.88
CA GLY A 316 -15.52 18.38 19.45
C GLY A 316 -15.68 19.83 19.00
N ALA A 317 -14.82 20.24 18.07
CA ALA A 317 -14.80 21.55 17.43
C ALA A 317 -14.11 21.45 16.07
N ASN A 318 -14.63 22.13 15.05
CA ASN A 318 -14.05 22.26 13.71
C ASN A 318 -13.44 20.96 13.15
N GLY A 319 -14.24 19.90 13.08
CA GLY A 319 -13.79 18.60 12.55
C GLY A 319 -12.76 17.85 13.42
N CYS A 320 -12.42 18.37 14.59
CA CYS A 320 -11.55 17.72 15.58
C CYS A 320 -12.35 17.17 16.77
N ALA A 321 -12.02 15.97 17.23
CA ALA A 321 -12.61 15.33 18.40
C ALA A 321 -11.55 15.01 19.46
N TYR A 322 -11.90 15.15 20.73
CA TYR A 322 -11.09 14.71 21.86
C TYR A 322 -11.80 13.63 22.67
N PHE A 323 -11.05 12.58 22.98
CA PHE A 323 -11.50 11.47 23.80
C PHE A 323 -10.45 11.08 24.84
N PRO A 324 -10.84 10.87 26.10
CA PRO A 324 -10.14 9.94 26.98
C PRO A 324 -10.17 8.53 26.38
N PHE A 325 -9.08 7.78 26.49
CA PHE A 325 -8.94 6.43 25.95
C PHE A 325 -10.07 5.51 26.42
N GLU A 326 -10.41 5.58 27.71
CA GLU A 326 -11.46 4.76 28.33
C GLU A 326 -12.83 4.97 27.68
N ASP A 327 -13.13 6.19 27.22
CA ASP A 327 -14.41 6.52 26.59
C ASP A 327 -14.55 5.93 25.19
N LEU A 328 -13.44 5.58 24.54
CA LEU A 328 -13.41 5.09 23.16
C LEU A 328 -13.07 3.60 23.06
N CYS A 329 -12.19 3.11 23.93
CA CYS A 329 -11.64 1.75 23.88
C CYS A 329 -12.06 0.87 25.06
N ASP A 330 -12.45 1.43 26.22
CA ASP A 330 -12.99 0.61 27.32
C ASP A 330 -14.52 0.43 27.21
N ARG A 331 -15.19 1.26 26.40
CA ARG A 331 -16.62 1.12 26.06
C ARG A 331 -16.88 0.07 24.96
N PRO A 332 -18.09 -0.53 24.91
CA PRO A 332 -18.46 -1.51 23.88
C PRO A 332 -18.77 -0.86 22.53
N LEU A 333 -17.76 -0.20 21.97
CA LEU A 333 -17.75 0.37 20.62
C LEU A 333 -17.11 -0.62 19.65
N GLY A 334 -17.54 -0.57 18.39
CA GLY A 334 -17.01 -1.37 17.30
C GLY A 334 -16.71 -0.54 16.06
N ALA A 335 -16.27 -1.22 14.99
CA ALA A 335 -15.85 -0.60 13.74
C ALA A 335 -16.84 0.44 13.17
N ALA A 336 -18.16 0.15 13.23
CA ALA A 336 -19.19 1.06 12.74
C ALA A 336 -19.29 2.36 13.56
N ASP A 337 -19.02 2.30 14.87
CA ASP A 337 -19.01 3.49 15.72
C ASP A 337 -17.80 4.39 15.37
N TYR A 338 -16.62 3.80 15.16
CA TYR A 338 -15.41 4.53 14.75
C TYR A 338 -15.53 5.10 13.33
N PHE A 339 -16.10 4.35 12.40
CA PHE A 339 -16.37 4.87 11.05
C PHE A 339 -17.30 6.08 11.09
N GLY A 340 -18.37 6.01 11.90
CA GLY A 340 -19.26 7.16 12.11
C GLY A 340 -18.53 8.37 12.69
N LEU A 341 -17.62 8.14 13.64
CA LEU A 341 -16.76 9.19 14.21
C LEU A 341 -15.90 9.85 13.12
N PHE A 342 -15.16 9.08 12.33
CA PHE A 342 -14.25 9.60 11.31
C PHE A 342 -14.96 10.26 10.13
N LYS A 343 -16.22 9.88 9.86
CA LYS A 343 -17.05 10.58 8.87
C LYS A 343 -17.34 12.03 9.25
N LYS A 344 -17.38 12.35 10.55
CA LYS A 344 -17.67 13.70 11.05
C LYS A 344 -16.42 14.45 11.50
N PHE A 345 -15.41 13.74 11.99
CA PHE A 345 -14.19 14.32 12.54
C PHE A 345 -12.97 13.80 11.77
N HIS A 346 -12.30 14.69 11.05
CA HIS A 346 -11.06 14.38 10.34
C HIS A 346 -9.86 14.24 11.29
N THR A 347 -9.94 14.78 12.51
CA THR A 347 -8.86 14.70 13.52
C THR A 347 -9.38 14.12 14.82
N LEU A 348 -8.68 13.12 15.37
CA LEU A 348 -8.95 12.54 16.69
C LEU A 348 -7.75 12.72 17.63
N ALA A 349 -7.95 13.42 18.73
CA ALA A 349 -7.03 13.47 19.87
C ALA A 349 -7.45 12.45 20.93
N LEU A 350 -6.64 11.41 21.11
CA LEU A 350 -6.87 10.35 22.10
C LEU A 350 -5.88 10.48 23.26
N ASP A 351 -6.39 10.68 24.47
CA ASP A 351 -5.59 10.90 25.69
C ASP A 351 -5.61 9.67 26.60
N GLY A 352 -4.48 9.38 27.25
CA GLY A 352 -4.42 8.33 28.27
C GLY A 352 -4.35 6.88 27.74
N VAL A 353 -3.80 6.65 26.54
CA VAL A 353 -3.57 5.28 26.02
C VAL A 353 -2.67 4.50 27.00
N PRO A 354 -3.13 3.37 27.57
CA PRO A 354 -2.37 2.62 28.55
C PRO A 354 -1.28 1.78 27.88
N LYS A 355 -0.32 1.29 28.68
CA LYS A 355 0.53 0.17 28.24
C LYS A 355 -0.35 -1.08 28.13
N PHE A 356 -0.39 -1.68 26.95
CA PHE A 356 -1.16 -2.90 26.73
C PHE A 356 -0.47 -4.13 27.32
N GLY A 357 -1.26 -5.01 27.91
CA GLY A 357 -0.86 -6.27 28.52
C GLY A 357 -2.07 -7.20 28.65
N SER A 358 -1.89 -8.35 29.30
CA SER A 358 -2.93 -9.38 29.39
C SER A 358 -4.22 -8.89 30.07
N SER A 359 -4.12 -7.91 30.97
CA SER A 359 -5.24 -7.37 31.76
C SER A 359 -6.15 -6.39 31.01
N ASN A 360 -5.72 -5.84 29.86
CA ASN A 360 -6.50 -4.87 29.05
C ASN A 360 -6.59 -5.30 27.57
N ARG A 361 -6.58 -6.61 27.33
CA ARG A 361 -6.63 -7.23 26.00
C ARG A 361 -7.80 -6.74 25.14
N THR A 362 -9.00 -6.66 25.70
CA THR A 362 -10.20 -6.18 24.98
C THR A 362 -10.07 -4.72 24.54
N ALA A 363 -9.50 -3.86 25.40
CA ALA A 363 -9.26 -2.46 25.08
C ALA A 363 -8.18 -2.31 24.00
N ALA A 364 -7.14 -3.15 24.05
CA ALA A 364 -6.10 -3.20 23.01
C ALA A 364 -6.69 -3.55 21.64
N TYR A 365 -7.60 -4.53 21.55
CA TYR A 365 -8.25 -4.86 20.28
C TYR A 365 -9.11 -3.72 19.72
N ARG A 366 -9.82 -3.01 20.59
CA ARG A 366 -10.61 -1.85 20.18
C ARG A 366 -9.72 -0.69 19.73
N PHE A 367 -8.59 -0.48 20.38
CA PHE A 367 -7.59 0.50 19.94
C PHE A 367 -6.99 0.15 18.57
N VAL A 368 -6.64 -1.13 18.35
CA VAL A 368 -6.22 -1.62 17.03
C VAL A 368 -7.30 -1.32 15.98
N THR A 369 -8.55 -1.68 16.29
CA THR A 369 -9.69 -1.45 15.40
C THR A 369 -9.91 0.04 15.11
N LEU A 370 -9.72 0.92 16.11
CA LEU A 370 -9.82 2.37 15.96
C LEU A 370 -8.75 2.90 15.01
N VAL A 371 -7.49 2.53 15.24
CA VAL A 371 -6.34 2.97 14.43
C VAL A 371 -6.43 2.44 13.01
N ASP A 372 -6.89 1.20 12.83
CA ASP A 372 -7.11 0.63 11.50
C ASP A 372 -8.27 1.30 10.75
N LYS A 373 -9.31 1.77 11.44
CA LYS A 373 -10.50 2.40 10.82
C LYS A 373 -10.34 3.88 10.50
N SER A 374 -9.20 4.50 10.83
CA SER A 374 -9.00 5.93 10.57
C SER A 374 -8.81 6.27 9.10
N ASP A 375 -8.68 5.30 8.19
CA ASP A 375 -8.88 5.42 6.73
C ASP A 375 -9.16 4.03 6.10
N ASP A 376 -10.42 3.77 5.69
CA ASP A 376 -10.96 2.59 4.97
C ASP A 376 -11.35 1.31 5.79
N PRO A 377 -12.43 0.56 5.42
CA PRO A 377 -12.95 -0.52 6.23
C PRO A 377 -12.40 -1.89 5.81
N ASP A 378 -11.70 -2.58 6.73
CA ASP A 378 -12.06 -3.94 7.19
C ASP A 378 -11.07 -4.55 8.20
N LEU A 379 -11.63 -5.21 9.23
CA LEU A 379 -10.92 -6.27 9.94
C LEU A 379 -11.86 -7.16 10.79
N CYS A 380 -11.61 -8.48 10.69
CA CYS A 380 -12.04 -9.52 11.61
C CYS A 380 -10.84 -9.94 12.50
N VAL A 381 -11.10 -10.18 13.79
CA VAL A 381 -10.13 -10.50 14.88
C VAL A 381 -10.51 -11.88 15.42
N ASP A 382 -9.64 -12.89 15.67
CA ASP A 382 -8.57 -13.01 16.69
C ASP A 382 -7.75 -14.32 16.40
N ASN A 383 -6.58 -14.63 17.01
CA ASN A 383 -6.44 -15.11 18.39
C ASN A 383 -5.03 -14.84 18.97
N GLU A 384 -5.00 -13.99 20.01
CA GLU A 384 -3.94 -13.86 21.04
C GLU A 384 -2.84 -12.80 20.82
N LEU A 385 -3.23 -11.52 20.70
CA LEU A 385 -2.39 -10.30 20.87
C LEU A 385 -1.02 -10.25 20.14
N GLY A 386 -0.84 -11.03 19.07
CA GLY A 386 0.31 -10.99 18.16
C GLY A 386 0.16 -9.93 17.05
N PHE A 387 0.12 -10.36 15.79
CA PHE A 387 0.07 -9.59 14.53
C PHE A 387 -0.69 -8.23 14.54
N ALA A 388 -1.78 -8.11 15.30
CA ALA A 388 -2.48 -6.85 15.54
C ALA A 388 -1.56 -5.75 16.10
N LYS A 389 -0.64 -6.10 17.01
CA LYS A 389 0.36 -5.20 17.59
C LYS A 389 1.31 -4.66 16.52
N ASP A 390 1.85 -5.51 15.66
CA ASP A 390 2.83 -5.09 14.63
C ASP A 390 2.15 -4.21 13.56
N ARG A 391 0.89 -4.48 13.23
CA ARG A 391 0.07 -3.63 12.36
C ARG A 391 -0.30 -2.29 13.01
N THR A 392 -0.71 -2.27 14.27
CA THR A 392 -1.00 -0.99 14.94
C THR A 392 0.27 -0.16 15.15
N ILE A 393 1.40 -0.79 15.53
CA ILE A 393 2.70 -0.10 15.59
C ILE A 393 3.08 0.40 14.20
N SER A 394 2.85 -0.41 13.16
CA SER A 394 3.03 0.01 11.77
C SER A 394 2.32 1.32 11.47
N ARG A 395 1.00 1.33 11.71
CA ARG A 395 0.13 2.43 11.35
C ARG A 395 0.45 3.68 12.15
N LEU A 396 0.74 3.53 13.45
CA LEU A 396 1.19 4.65 14.29
C LEU A 396 2.53 5.23 13.83
N THR A 397 3.46 4.39 13.34
CA THR A 397 4.76 4.85 12.82
C THR A 397 4.57 5.54 11.47
N GLU A 398 3.70 5.03 10.62
CA GLU A 398 3.30 5.64 9.34
C GLU A 398 2.67 7.01 9.53
N ILE A 399 1.71 7.15 10.46
CA ILE A 399 1.08 8.43 10.81
C ILE A 399 2.12 9.48 11.25
N ASN A 400 3.24 9.04 11.84
CA ASN A 400 4.35 9.92 12.25
C ASN A 400 5.40 10.18 11.16
N CYS A 401 5.28 9.58 9.98
CA CYS A 401 6.21 9.79 8.87
C CYS A 401 5.98 11.15 8.22
N ARG A 402 7.08 11.85 7.92
CA ARG A 402 7.08 13.19 7.31
C ARG A 402 6.15 13.32 6.10
N GLU A 403 6.14 12.35 5.19
CA GLU A 403 5.25 12.36 4.01
C GLU A 403 3.76 12.39 4.42
N TYR A 404 3.35 11.53 5.35
CA TYR A 404 1.98 11.52 5.88
C TYR A 404 1.63 12.83 6.59
N LEU A 405 2.59 13.43 7.31
CA LEU A 405 2.41 14.74 7.96
C LEU A 405 2.20 15.86 6.92
N GLU A 406 2.99 15.86 5.85
CA GLU A 406 2.91 16.85 4.77
C GLU A 406 1.58 16.75 4.01
N ASP A 407 1.13 15.52 3.71
CA ASP A 407 -0.18 15.25 3.09
C ASP A 407 -1.33 15.65 4.01
N PHE A 408 -1.25 15.31 5.30
CA PHE A 408 -2.26 15.71 6.29
C PHE A 408 -2.32 17.23 6.46
N GLU A 409 -1.18 17.93 6.49
CA GLU A 409 -1.13 19.39 6.48
C GLU A 409 -1.77 19.99 5.22
N ALA A 410 -1.57 19.36 4.06
CA ALA A 410 -2.20 19.79 2.81
C ALA A 410 -3.73 19.64 2.87
N ILE A 411 -4.24 18.52 3.40
CA ILE A 411 -5.67 18.28 3.62
C ILE A 411 -6.25 19.31 4.61
N LEU A 412 -5.56 19.58 5.72
CA LEU A 412 -6.00 20.60 6.69
C LEU A 412 -6.08 21.99 6.06
N ARG A 413 -5.10 22.38 5.23
CA ARG A 413 -5.12 23.67 4.52
C ARG A 413 -6.30 23.76 3.54
N GLN A 414 -6.66 22.67 2.88
CA GLN A 414 -7.84 22.63 2.01
C GLN A 414 -9.15 22.80 2.80
N HIS A 415 -9.27 22.16 3.97
CA HIS A 415 -10.45 22.30 4.83
C HIS A 415 -10.56 23.68 5.49
N GLN A 416 -9.44 24.31 5.86
CA GLN A 416 -9.43 25.69 6.38
C GLN A 416 -9.74 26.75 5.32
N GLN A 417 -9.71 26.40 4.03
CA GLN A 417 -10.01 27.30 2.90
C GLN A 417 -11.43 27.11 2.33
N GLN A 418 -12.21 26.13 2.81
CA GLN A 418 -13.62 25.99 2.46
C GLN A 418 -14.47 26.90 3.38
N PRO A 419 -15.26 27.83 2.82
CA PRO A 419 -16.04 28.79 3.60
C PRO A 419 -17.22 28.19 4.35
#